data_AF-L8A3G2-F1
#
_entry.id   AF-L8A3G2-F1
#
_cell.length_a   1.000
_cell.length_b   1.000
_cell.length_c   1.000
_cell.angle_alpha   90.00
_cell.angle_beta   90.00
_cell.angle_gamma   90.00
#
_symmetry.space_group_name_H-M   'P 1'
#
loop_
_entity.id
_entity.type
_entity.pdbx_description
1 polymer ?
#
loop_
_entity_poly.entity_id
_entity_poly.type
_entity_poly.pdbx_seq_one_letter_code
_entity_poly.pdbx_strand_id
1 'polypeptide(L)'
;MEGNKINTDYIFITEDPLGREVRLKSTTWNYHIVGGDHTREEFIGQEDMVKSVIQDPCFILPNNPDDQHDTRQKYIDLVQLPKFKSLKALVVIVDHENEAYGDVVTVIAKSRLNQETGGAIYVRPKFTGKR
;
A
#
# COMPACT_ATOMS: atom_id res chain seq x y z
N MET A 1 32.92 -13.62 9.88
CA MET A 1 31.61 -13.59 10.56
C MET A 1 31.21 -12.13 10.67
N GLU A 2 30.60 -11.58 9.63
CA GLU A 2 30.05 -10.23 9.67
C GLU A 2 28.60 -10.33 10.13
N GLY A 3 28.30 -9.65 11.23
CA GLY A 3 27.03 -9.72 11.91
C GLY A 3 25.88 -9.31 10.99
N ASN A 4 24.81 -10.11 11.03
CA ASN A 4 23.48 -9.74 10.59
C ASN A 4 23.07 -8.45 11.33
N LYS A 5 23.31 -7.29 10.71
CA LYS A 5 22.52 -6.09 11.01
C LYS A 5 21.13 -6.36 10.46
N ILE A 6 20.23 -6.83 11.31
CA ILE A 6 18.81 -6.79 11.04
C ILE A 6 18.51 -5.31 10.80
N ASN A 7 18.13 -4.96 9.57
CA ASN A 7 17.88 -3.59 9.17
C ASN A 7 16.62 -3.11 9.90
N THR A 8 16.79 -2.45 11.05
CA THR A 8 15.73 -2.04 11.99
C THR A 8 14.81 -0.93 11.47
N ASP A 9 15.11 -0.39 10.29
CA ASP A 9 14.44 0.81 9.78
C ASP A 9 13.14 0.50 9.03
N TYR A 10 12.97 -0.74 8.57
CA TYR A 10 11.84 -1.16 7.74
C TYR A 10 10.99 -2.21 8.44
N ILE A 11 9.67 -2.00 8.43
CA ILE A 11 8.69 -3.00 8.86
C ILE A 11 8.66 -4.16 7.86
N PHE A 12 8.67 -3.85 6.56
CA PHE A 12 8.83 -4.84 5.51
C PHE A 12 9.46 -4.22 4.26
N ILE A 13 9.98 -5.13 3.44
CA ILE A 13 10.33 -4.94 2.04
C ILE A 13 9.56 -6.02 1.26
N THR A 14 8.94 -5.64 0.15
CA THR A 14 8.15 -6.54 -0.71
C THR A 14 8.27 -6.13 -2.17
N GLU A 15 7.69 -6.92 -3.05
CA GLU A 15 7.61 -6.62 -4.49
C GLU A 15 6.14 -6.49 -4.90
N ASP A 16 5.86 -5.59 -5.86
CA ASP A 16 4.54 -5.42 -6.45
C ASP A 16 4.37 -6.24 -7.75
N PRO A 17 3.16 -6.31 -8.36
CA PRO A 17 2.94 -7.10 -9.58
C PRO A 17 3.72 -6.65 -10.82
N LEU A 18 4.36 -5.48 -10.77
CA LEU A 18 5.20 -4.97 -11.87
C LEU A 18 6.69 -5.27 -11.63
N GLY A 19 7.01 -6.01 -10.57
CA GLY A 19 8.37 -6.36 -10.20
C GLY A 19 9.13 -5.26 -9.48
N ARG A 20 8.42 -4.25 -8.96
CA ARG A 20 9.05 -3.11 -8.27
C ARG A 20 9.14 -3.40 -6.79
N GLU A 21 10.32 -3.15 -6.22
CA GLU A 21 10.49 -3.21 -4.77
C GLU A 21 9.71 -2.08 -4.10
N VAL A 22 8.99 -2.40 -3.02
CA VAL A 22 8.23 -1.45 -2.21
C VAL A 22 8.57 -1.68 -0.74
N ARG A 23 8.80 -0.58 -0.02
CA ARG A 23 9.29 -0.58 1.35
C ARG A 23 8.34 0.18 2.27
N LEU A 24 8.20 -0.28 3.50
CA LEU A 24 7.55 0.47 4.57
C LEU A 24 8.53 0.72 5.71
N LYS A 25 8.85 1.99 5.95
CA LYS A 25 9.67 2.42 7.09
C LYS A 25 8.88 2.35 8.40
N SER A 26 9.54 1.97 9.49
CA SER A 26 8.95 1.93 10.83
C SER A 26 8.50 3.31 11.30
N THR A 27 9.23 4.36 10.92
CA THR A 27 8.86 5.75 11.19
C THR A 27 7.57 6.14 10.48
N THR A 28 7.42 5.81 9.20
CA THR A 28 6.17 6.08 8.47
C THR A 28 4.99 5.37 9.12
N TRP A 29 5.17 4.10 9.49
CA TRP A 29 4.12 3.36 10.19
C TRP A 29 3.70 4.06 11.48
N ASN A 30 4.66 4.31 12.37
CA ASN A 30 4.38 4.80 13.72
C ASN A 30 3.92 6.25 13.78
N TYR A 31 4.32 7.10 12.83
CA TYR A 31 4.01 8.54 12.87
C TYR A 31 2.98 9.02 11.84
N HIS A 32 2.81 8.31 10.72
CA HIS A 32 1.89 8.73 9.65
C HIS A 32 0.73 7.77 9.42
N ILE A 33 0.85 6.51 9.83
CA ILE A 33 -0.20 5.50 9.62
C ILE A 33 -0.97 5.24 10.91
N VAL A 34 -0.33 4.73 11.97
CA VAL A 34 -1.02 4.38 13.23
C VAL A 34 -1.00 5.50 14.28
N GLY A 35 0.00 6.39 14.25
CA GLY A 35 0.15 7.51 15.19
C GLY A 35 0.01 8.90 14.54
N GLY A 36 0.38 9.95 15.30
CA GLY A 36 0.23 11.35 14.92
C GLY A 36 -1.00 12.02 15.56
N ASP A 37 -1.58 13.02 14.89
CA ASP A 37 -2.73 13.81 15.38
C ASP A 37 -4.06 13.03 15.36
N HIS A 38 -4.08 11.88 14.68
CA HIS A 38 -5.23 10.97 14.63
C HIS A 38 -4.70 9.54 14.82
N THR A 39 -4.99 8.90 15.95
CA THR A 39 -4.67 7.49 16.16
C THR A 39 -5.58 6.62 15.31
N ARG A 40 -5.02 5.98 14.27
CA ARG A 40 -5.75 5.10 13.35
C ARG A 40 -5.61 3.66 13.81
N GLU A 41 -6.29 3.37 14.92
CA GLU A 41 -6.23 2.07 15.59
C GLU A 41 -6.63 0.90 14.68
N GLU A 42 -7.37 1.16 13.60
CA GLU A 42 -7.79 0.14 12.64
C GLU A 42 -6.63 -0.57 11.93
N PHE A 43 -5.43 0.02 11.92
CA PHE A 43 -4.24 -0.54 11.26
C PHE A 43 -3.24 -1.19 12.23
N ILE A 44 -3.40 -1.05 13.55
CA ILE A 44 -2.47 -1.63 14.51
C ILE A 44 -2.41 -3.16 14.33
N GLY A 45 -1.21 -3.70 14.11
CA GLY A 45 -0.99 -5.13 13.87
C GLY A 45 -1.46 -5.62 12.49
N GLN A 46 -1.69 -4.71 11.53
CA GLN A 46 -2.16 -5.03 10.17
C GLN A 46 -1.07 -4.82 9.11
N GLU A 47 0.20 -4.85 9.50
CA GLU A 47 1.36 -4.68 8.61
C GLU A 47 1.34 -5.70 7.47
N ASP A 48 1.03 -6.97 7.77
CA ASP A 48 0.93 -8.05 6.77
C ASP A 48 -0.23 -7.85 5.79
N MET A 49 -1.34 -7.26 6.25
CA MET A 49 -2.47 -6.91 5.37
C MET A 49 -2.08 -5.81 4.39
N VAL A 50 -1.33 -4.80 4.86
CA VAL A 50 -0.82 -3.74 4.00
C VAL A 50 0.18 -4.32 2.99
N LYS A 51 1.07 -5.20 3.45
CA LYS A 51 2.02 -5.90 2.58
C LYS A 51 1.32 -6.73 1.50
N SER A 52 0.29 -7.49 1.85
CA SER A 52 -0.44 -8.32 0.88
C SER A 52 -1.14 -7.50 -0.20
N VAL A 53 -1.70 -6.34 0.16
CA VAL A 53 -2.31 -5.40 -0.81
C VAL A 53 -1.26 -4.80 -1.76
N ILE A 54 -0.01 -4.65 -1.33
CA ILE A 54 1.08 -4.22 -2.23
C ILE A 54 1.49 -5.36 -3.18
N GLN A 55 1.56 -6.60 -2.67
CA GLN A 55 1.98 -7.77 -3.45
C GLN A 55 0.97 -8.18 -4.52
N ASP A 56 -0.32 -8.09 -4.20
CA ASP A 56 -1.40 -8.42 -5.11
C ASP A 56 -2.54 -7.40 -4.93
N PRO A 57 -2.41 -6.14 -5.38
CA PRO A 57 -3.52 -5.19 -5.41
C PRO A 57 -4.58 -5.62 -6.42
N CYS A 58 -5.81 -5.14 -6.27
CA CYS A 58 -6.81 -5.25 -7.33
C CYS A 58 -6.51 -4.24 -8.45
N PHE A 59 -6.08 -3.04 -8.07
CA PHE A 59 -5.71 -1.96 -9.00
C PHE A 59 -4.47 -1.22 -8.51
N ILE A 60 -3.64 -0.76 -9.45
CA ILE A 60 -2.68 0.33 -9.24
C ILE A 60 -3.11 1.51 -10.10
N LEU A 61 -3.33 2.66 -9.48
CA LEU A 61 -3.78 3.89 -10.14
C LEU A 61 -2.80 5.04 -9.86
N PRO A 62 -2.71 6.05 -10.75
CA PRO A 62 -2.04 7.30 -10.39
C PRO A 62 -2.72 7.95 -9.18
N ASN A 63 -1.96 8.59 -8.31
CA ASN A 63 -2.53 9.28 -7.16
C ASN A 63 -3.28 10.55 -7.59
N ASN A 64 -2.63 11.39 -8.39
CA ASN A 64 -3.23 12.54 -9.06
C ASN A 64 -2.94 12.48 -10.58
N PRO A 65 -3.88 12.05 -11.42
CA PRO A 65 -3.66 11.94 -12.86
C PRO A 65 -3.46 13.28 -13.58
N ASP A 66 -3.84 14.39 -12.94
CA ASP A 66 -3.73 15.74 -13.52
C ASP A 66 -2.37 16.40 -13.19
N ASP A 67 -1.57 15.80 -12.31
CA ASP A 67 -0.25 16.30 -11.90
C ASP A 67 0.85 15.35 -12.40
N GLN A 68 1.62 15.79 -13.40
CA GLN A 68 2.70 15.00 -14.00
C GLN A 68 3.91 14.84 -13.09
N HIS A 69 4.01 15.64 -12.02
CA HIS A 69 5.08 15.52 -11.02
C HIS A 69 4.67 14.66 -9.83
N ASP A 70 3.41 14.22 -9.75
CA ASP A 70 2.97 13.28 -8.71
C ASP A 70 3.46 11.87 -9.04
N THR A 71 4.57 11.50 -8.39
CA THR A 71 5.19 10.17 -8.48
C THR A 71 4.44 9.11 -7.69
N ARG A 72 3.35 9.47 -7.00
CA ARG A 72 2.62 8.55 -6.13
C ARG A 72 1.59 7.74 -6.86
N GLN A 73 1.41 6.52 -6.38
CA GLN A 73 0.47 5.56 -6.91
C GLN A 73 -0.38 4.98 -5.77
N LYS A 74 -1.65 4.73 -6.07
CA LYS A 74 -2.62 4.10 -5.18
C LYS A 74 -2.69 2.61 -5.49
N TYR A 75 -2.36 1.79 -4.51
CA TYR A 75 -2.56 0.34 -4.51
C TYR A 75 -3.87 0.06 -3.80
N ILE A 76 -4.83 -0.54 -4.49
CA ILE A 76 -6.21 -0.66 -4.00
C ILE A 76 -6.64 -2.11 -3.96
N ASP A 77 -7.18 -2.55 -2.82
CA ASP A 77 -7.90 -3.83 -2.71
C ASP A 77 -9.04 -3.77 -1.68
N LEU A 78 -9.95 -4.73 -1.72
CA LEU A 78 -10.97 -4.94 -0.70
C LEU A 78 -10.44 -5.86 0.40
N VAL A 79 -10.46 -5.37 1.64
CA VAL A 79 -9.97 -6.10 2.81
C VAL A 79 -11.01 -6.11 3.93
N GLN A 80 -10.85 -7.04 4.86
CA GLN A 80 -11.57 -7.05 6.13
C GLN A 80 -10.59 -6.78 7.26
N LEU A 81 -10.52 -5.54 7.74
CA LEU A 81 -9.70 -5.20 8.91
C LEU A 81 -10.44 -5.62 10.20
N PRO A 82 -9.76 -6.20 11.19
CA PRO A 82 -10.41 -6.76 12.39
C PRO A 82 -11.28 -5.78 13.19
N LYS A 83 -10.90 -4.50 13.22
CA LYS A 83 -11.65 -3.44 13.92
C LYS A 83 -12.97 -3.09 13.20
N PHE A 84 -13.13 -3.45 11.93
CA PHE A 84 -14.37 -3.24 11.18
C PHE A 84 -15.15 -4.55 11.02
N LYS A 85 -16.48 -4.46 11.18
CA LYS A 85 -17.41 -5.56 10.86
C LYS A 85 -17.84 -5.56 9.39
N SER A 86 -17.07 -4.90 8.52
CA SER A 86 -17.42 -4.63 7.12
C SER A 86 -16.17 -4.67 6.25
N LEU A 87 -16.33 -5.06 4.98
CA LEU A 87 -15.30 -4.85 3.96
C LEU A 87 -14.97 -3.37 3.81
N LYS A 88 -13.70 -3.06 3.60
CA LYS A 88 -13.17 -1.73 3.31
C LYS A 88 -12.34 -1.79 2.04
N ALA A 89 -12.34 -0.71 1.28
CA ALA A 89 -11.29 -0.49 0.30
C ALA A 89 -10.04 0.00 1.03
N LEU A 90 -8.98 -0.81 1.05
CA LEU A 90 -7.67 -0.38 1.49
C LEU A 90 -6.96 0.29 0.33
N VAL A 91 -6.52 1.52 0.55
CA VAL A 91 -5.72 2.29 -0.39
C VAL A 91 -4.35 2.50 0.24
N VAL A 92 -3.34 1.83 -0.26
CA VAL A 92 -1.94 2.04 0.13
C VAL A 92 -1.34 3.03 -0.87
N ILE A 93 -0.83 4.15 -0.39
CA ILE A 93 -0.16 5.14 -1.24
C ILE A 93 1.33 4.90 -1.17
N VAL A 94 1.93 4.71 -2.35
CA VAL A 94 3.37 4.47 -2.51
C VAL A 94 3.94 5.56 -3.39
N ASP A 95 5.03 6.16 -2.97
CA ASP A 95 5.77 7.17 -3.68
C ASP A 95 6.94 6.54 -4.45
N HIS A 96 6.98 6.74 -5.77
CA HIS A 96 8.02 6.23 -6.66
C HIS A 96 8.98 7.34 -7.14
N GLU A 97 9.18 8.40 -6.33
CA GLU A 97 10.21 9.42 -6.60
C GLU A 97 11.61 8.78 -6.73
N ASN A 98 11.87 7.71 -5.99
CA ASN A 98 13.08 6.90 -6.16
C ASN A 98 12.87 5.83 -7.24
N GLU A 99 13.72 5.83 -8.27
CA GLU A 99 13.63 4.84 -9.36
C GLU A 99 13.92 3.39 -8.93
N ALA A 100 14.62 3.19 -7.81
CA ALA A 100 15.02 1.85 -7.35
C ALA A 100 13.97 1.16 -6.47
N TYR A 101 13.08 1.92 -5.80
CA TYR A 101 12.06 1.37 -4.91
C TYR A 101 10.94 2.38 -4.64
N GLY A 102 9.74 1.87 -4.38
CA GLY A 102 8.62 2.67 -3.87
C GLY A 102 8.62 2.75 -2.35
N ASP A 103 8.41 3.95 -1.79
CA ASP A 103 8.22 4.14 -0.35
C ASP A 103 6.71 4.23 -0.03
N VAL A 104 6.21 3.37 0.87
CA VAL A 104 4.85 3.53 1.40
C VAL A 104 4.80 4.81 2.22
N VAL A 105 3.89 5.74 1.88
CA VAL A 105 3.75 7.05 2.56
C VAL A 105 2.52 7.11 3.46
N THR A 106 1.44 6.42 3.12
CA THR A 106 0.25 6.33 3.96
C THR A 106 -0.66 5.17 3.56
N VAL A 107 -1.63 4.84 4.41
CA VAL A 107 -2.66 3.81 4.17
C VAL A 107 -4.02 4.38 4.54
N ILE A 108 -5.05 4.12 3.74
CA ILE A 108 -6.40 4.64 3.95
C ILE A 108 -7.43 3.52 3.81
N ALA A 109 -8.26 3.33 4.84
CA ALA A 109 -9.43 2.46 4.76
C ALA A 109 -10.65 3.31 4.40
N LYS A 110 -11.22 3.08 3.22
CA LYS A 110 -12.40 3.79 2.74
C LYS A 110 -13.65 2.91 2.81
N SER A 111 -14.77 3.51 3.21
CA SER A 111 -16.09 2.86 3.17
C SER A 111 -16.73 2.90 1.78
N ARG A 112 -16.22 3.74 0.87
CA ARG A 112 -16.69 3.90 -0.50
C ARG A 112 -15.49 4.09 -1.42
N LEU A 113 -15.54 3.49 -2.61
CA LEU A 113 -14.62 3.82 -3.68
C LEU A 113 -15.13 5.08 -4.39
N ASN A 114 -14.21 5.97 -4.74
CA ASN A 114 -14.54 7.10 -5.60
C ASN A 114 -14.55 6.63 -7.06
N GLN A 115 -15.21 7.38 -7.93
CA GLN A 115 -14.91 7.30 -9.34
C GLN A 115 -13.51 7.89 -9.54
N GLU A 116 -12.55 7.06 -9.93
CA GLU A 116 -11.18 7.48 -10.20
C GLU A 116 -11.06 7.88 -11.68
N THR A 117 -10.30 8.93 -11.96
CA THR A 117 -9.98 9.40 -13.32
C THR A 117 -8.59 8.91 -13.74
N GLY A 118 -8.36 8.79 -15.05
CA GLY A 118 -7.11 8.26 -15.60
C GLY A 118 -7.15 6.75 -15.88
N GLY A 119 -6.15 6.26 -16.62
CA GLY A 119 -5.98 4.84 -16.91
C GLY A 119 -5.38 4.10 -15.72
N ALA A 120 -5.80 2.85 -15.51
CA ALA A 120 -5.16 1.98 -14.53
C ALA A 120 -3.75 1.60 -15.00
N ILE A 121 -2.77 1.70 -14.09
CA ILE A 121 -1.38 1.27 -14.33
C ILE A 121 -1.33 -0.26 -14.29
N TYR A 122 -2.09 -0.86 -13.37
CA TYR A 122 -2.24 -2.30 -13.24
C TYR A 122 -3.68 -2.64 -12.87
N VAL A 123 -4.15 -3.77 -13.41
CA VAL A 123 -5.43 -4.40 -13.06
C VAL A 123 -5.13 -5.87 -12.79
N ARG A 124 -5.53 -6.37 -11.62
CA ARG A 124 -5.37 -7.79 -11.28
C ARG A 124 -6.03 -8.66 -12.34
N PRO A 125 -5.32 -9.63 -12.95
CA PRO A 125 -5.92 -10.57 -13.87
C PRO A 125 -7.09 -11.31 -13.21
N LYS A 126 -8.23 -11.41 -13.90
CA LYS A 126 -9.30 -12.28 -13.45
C LYS A 126 -8.80 -13.72 -13.50
N PHE A 127 -9.00 -14.46 -12.41
CA PHE A 127 -8.67 -15.88 -12.39
C PHE A 127 -9.47 -16.62 -13.47
N THR A 128 -8.76 -17.17 -14.46
CA THR A 128 -9.35 -17.94 -15.57
C THR A 128 -9.25 -19.45 -15.36
N GLY A 129 -8.77 -19.91 -14.20
CA GLY A 129 -8.69 -21.32 -13.90
C GLY A 129 -10.08 -21.95 -13.86
N LYS A 130 -10.28 -23.01 -14.63
CA LYS A 130 -11.45 -23.88 -14.44
C LYS A 130 -11.32 -24.51 -13.05
N ARG A 131 -12.34 -24.28 -12.22
CA ARG A 131 -12.52 -24.97 -10.94
C ARG A 131 -12.75 -26.46 -11.15
#